data_AF-A0A914A2X2-F1
#
_entry.id   AF-A0A914A2X2-F1
#
_cell.length_a   1.000
_cell.length_b   1.000
_cell.length_c   1.000
_cell.angle_alpha   90.00
_cell.angle_beta   90.00
_cell.angle_gamma   90.00
#
_symmetry.space_group_name_H-M   'P 1'
#
loop_
_entity.id
_entity.type
_entity.pdbx_description
1 polymer ?
#
loop_
_entity_poly.entity_id
_entity_poly.type
_entity_poly.pdbx_seq_one_letter_code
_entity_poly.pdbx_strand_id
1 'polypeptide(L)'
;MASESLSHVPPSVTFDVILDVSTSTTTQAKWPERFEKKGQKNAEVDAEERSQKLEEKQLRAQRNKEEHEAARRLRISQRSEQCRHMASKMEKLLAQDAKRQGIAGTENIRPMTRKEAGAMIQSVHRDFQQLGAALSNDMGT
;
A
#
# COMPACT_ATOMS: atom_id res chain seq x y z
N MET A 1 -20.57 45.83 6.34
CA MET A 1 -21.95 45.44 6.72
C MET A 1 -22.58 44.77 5.52
N ALA A 2 -23.38 43.73 5.80
CA ALA A 2 -24.10 42.77 4.93
C ALA A 2 -24.48 43.30 3.53
N SER A 3 -24.50 42.48 2.47
CA SER A 3 -25.50 41.42 2.36
C SER A 3 -25.06 40.26 1.48
N GLU A 4 -25.20 39.06 2.05
CA GLU A 4 -25.15 37.76 1.40
C GLU A 4 -26.31 37.66 0.39
N SER A 5 -26.01 37.29 -0.85
CA SER A 5 -27.02 36.97 -1.85
C SER A 5 -27.66 35.62 -1.48
N LEU A 6 -28.87 35.65 -0.90
CA LEU A 6 -29.76 34.50 -0.82
C LEU A 6 -29.95 33.93 -2.23
N SER A 7 -29.47 32.71 -2.47
CA SER A 7 -29.80 31.96 -3.69
C SER A 7 -31.30 31.63 -3.65
N HIS A 8 -32.09 32.38 -4.42
CA HIS A 8 -33.50 32.11 -4.60
C HIS A 8 -33.66 30.83 -5.43
N VAL A 9 -33.87 29.70 -4.76
CA VAL A 9 -34.29 28.47 -5.43
C VAL A 9 -35.74 28.67 -5.88
N PRO A 10 -36.06 28.52 -7.18
CA PRO A 10 -37.44 28.60 -7.63
C PRO A 10 -38.25 27.46 -7.02
N PRO A 11 -39.53 27.68 -6.65
CA PRO A 11 -40.35 26.62 -6.09
C PRO A 11 -40.53 25.49 -7.12
N SER A 12 -40.03 24.29 -6.81
CA SER A 12 -40.26 23.10 -7.62
C SER A 12 -41.54 22.40 -7.16
N VAL A 13 -42.34 21.95 -8.12
CA VAL A 13 -43.50 21.10 -7.87
C VAL A 13 -43.10 19.68 -8.21
N THR A 14 -43.04 18.82 -7.20
CA THR A 14 -42.87 17.37 -7.34
C THR A 14 -44.21 16.70 -7.07
N PHE A 15 -44.63 15.81 -7.96
CA PHE A 15 -45.77 14.94 -7.75
C PHE A 15 -45.39 13.53 -8.17
N ASP A 16 -45.85 12.55 -7.38
CA ASP A 16 -45.69 11.13 -7.73
C ASP A 16 -46.85 10.73 -8.63
N VAL A 17 -46.52 10.27 -9.84
CA VAL A 17 -47.50 9.66 -10.74
C VAL A 17 -47.51 8.17 -10.48
N ILE A 18 -48.51 7.71 -9.75
CA ILE A 18 -48.79 6.28 -9.60
C ILE A 18 -49.72 5.88 -10.74
N LEU A 19 -49.17 5.20 -11.75
CA LEU A 19 -49.96 4.55 -12.78
C LEU A 19 -50.62 3.31 -12.13
N ASP A 20 -51.94 3.19 -12.23
CA ASP A 20 -52.72 2.03 -11.76
C ASP A 20 -52.34 0.77 -12.56
N VAL A 21 -51.16 0.21 -12.26
CA VAL A 21 -50.82 -1.16 -12.58
C VAL A 21 -51.42 -1.99 -11.47
N SER A 22 -52.62 -2.49 -11.70
CA SER A 22 -53.27 -3.45 -10.85
C SER A 22 -52.30 -4.61 -10.57
N THR A 23 -52.01 -4.81 -9.28
CA THR A 23 -51.50 -6.04 -8.66
C THR A 23 -50.02 -6.40 -8.87
N SER A 24 -49.12 -5.62 -8.28
CA SER A 24 -48.06 -6.23 -7.47
C SER A 24 -47.75 -5.35 -6.27
N THR A 25 -48.47 -5.55 -5.18
CA THR A 25 -48.00 -5.15 -3.85
C THR A 25 -46.69 -5.89 -3.60
N THR A 26 -45.56 -5.25 -3.88
CA THR A 26 -44.32 -5.60 -3.19
C THR A 26 -44.53 -5.20 -1.73
N THR A 27 -45.19 -6.07 -0.97
CA THR A 27 -45.12 -6.05 0.49
C THR A 27 -43.64 -6.12 0.81
N GLN A 28 -43.04 -4.97 1.18
CA GLN A 28 -41.77 -4.99 1.89
C GLN A 28 -41.94 -5.99 3.02
N ALA A 29 -41.11 -7.03 3.02
CA ALA A 29 -41.21 -8.10 4.00
C ALA A 29 -41.20 -7.48 5.39
N LYS A 30 -42.29 -7.65 6.13
CA LYS A 30 -42.44 -7.10 7.48
C LYS A 30 -41.33 -7.72 8.33
N TRP A 31 -40.38 -6.91 8.77
CA TRP A 31 -39.30 -7.38 9.62
C TRP A 31 -39.92 -8.03 10.87
N PRO A 32 -39.43 -9.20 11.33
CA PRO A 32 -40.05 -9.87 12.46
C PRO A 32 -40.02 -8.95 13.69
N GLU A 33 -41.17 -8.77 14.35
CA GLU A 33 -41.40 -7.81 15.45
C GLU A 33 -40.39 -7.95 16.62
N ARG A 34 -39.77 -9.14 16.75
CA ARG A 34 -38.65 -9.41 17.69
C ARG A 34 -37.42 -8.53 17.46
N PHE A 35 -37.24 -8.01 16.24
CA PHE A 35 -36.10 -7.18 15.86
C PHE A 35 -36.38 -5.69 16.06
N GLU A 36 -37.63 -5.25 16.03
CA GLU A 36 -38.02 -3.85 16.19
C GLU A 36 -37.83 -3.38 17.64
N LYS A 37 -38.16 -4.22 18.63
CA LYS A 37 -38.08 -3.87 20.06
C LYS A 37 -36.66 -3.88 20.64
N LYS A 38 -35.67 -4.43 19.93
CA LYS A 38 -34.25 -4.42 20.35
C LYS A 38 -33.50 -3.14 19.98
N GLY A 39 -33.98 -2.38 18.99
CA GLY A 39 -33.29 -1.17 18.51
C GLY A 39 -33.50 0.06 19.40
N GLN A 40 -34.65 0.16 20.08
CA GLN A 40 -35.05 1.40 20.77
C GLN A 40 -34.58 1.49 22.23
N LYS A 41 -34.44 0.38 22.96
CA LYS A 41 -33.99 0.40 24.37
C LYS A 41 -32.48 0.49 24.57
N ASN A 42 -31.70 0.27 23.52
CA ASN A 42 -30.23 0.33 23.54
C ASN A 42 -29.67 1.55 22.78
N ALA A 43 -30.50 2.51 22.38
CA ALA A 43 -30.05 3.65 21.58
C ALA A 43 -29.36 4.74 22.41
N GLU A 44 -29.69 4.86 23.70
CA GLU A 44 -29.30 5.99 24.55
C GLU A 44 -28.09 5.67 25.46
N VAL A 45 -27.91 4.40 25.87
CA VAL A 45 -26.76 3.94 26.67
C VAL A 45 -25.53 3.64 25.79
N ASP A 46 -25.70 3.59 24.48
CA ASP A 46 -24.72 3.00 23.55
C ASP A 46 -24.02 4.06 22.68
N ALA A 47 -24.32 5.35 22.82
CA ALA A 47 -23.66 6.40 22.02
C ALA A 47 -22.18 6.57 22.39
N GLU A 48 -21.87 6.55 23.68
CA GLU A 48 -20.53 6.70 24.22
C GLU A 48 -19.71 5.39 24.11
N GLU A 49 -20.35 4.24 24.30
CA GLU A 49 -19.72 2.94 24.02
C GLU A 49 -19.45 2.74 22.51
N ARG A 50 -20.35 3.21 21.63
CA ARG A 50 -20.13 3.21 20.17
C ARG A 50 -19.04 4.17 19.75
N SER A 51 -18.95 5.37 20.34
CA SER A 51 -17.90 6.33 20.00
C SER A 51 -16.53 5.79 20.40
N GLN A 52 -16.39 5.20 21.58
CA GLN A 52 -15.17 4.54 22.03
C GLN A 52 -14.77 3.36 21.12
N LYS A 53 -15.73 2.50 20.74
CA LYS A 53 -15.48 1.41 19.78
C LYS A 53 -15.10 1.90 18.38
N LEU A 54 -15.63 3.05 17.95
CA LEU A 54 -15.28 3.66 16.67
C LEU A 54 -13.84 4.20 16.72
N GLU A 55 -13.49 4.90 17.79
CA GLU A 55 -12.15 5.44 18.02
C GLU A 55 -11.11 4.32 18.11
N GLU A 56 -11.40 3.23 18.83
CA GLU A 56 -10.52 2.07 18.90
C GLU A 56 -10.29 1.44 17.52
N LYS A 57 -11.33 1.32 16.69
CA LYS A 57 -11.22 0.83 15.31
C LYS A 57 -10.38 1.76 14.44
N GLN A 58 -10.54 3.07 14.58
CA GLN A 58 -9.75 4.06 13.85
C GLN A 58 -8.27 4.00 14.25
N LEU A 59 -7.98 3.95 15.55
CA LEU A 59 -6.62 3.76 16.08
C LEU A 59 -5.99 2.47 15.58
N ARG A 60 -6.73 1.36 15.57
CA ARG A 60 -6.23 0.08 15.06
C ARG A 60 -5.97 0.13 13.57
N ALA A 61 -6.85 0.75 12.79
CA ALA A 61 -6.64 0.93 11.36
C ALA A 61 -5.41 1.81 11.07
N GLN A 62 -5.21 2.86 11.87
CA GLN A 62 -4.03 3.73 11.78
C GLN A 62 -2.74 2.97 12.10
N ARG A 63 -2.70 2.20 13.20
CA ARG A 63 -1.55 1.35 13.54
C ARG A 63 -1.24 0.35 12.42
N ASN A 64 -2.24 -0.34 11.89
CA ASN A 64 -2.04 -1.26 10.78
C ASN A 64 -1.43 -0.55 9.57
N LYS A 65 -1.92 0.65 9.24
CA LYS A 65 -1.37 1.46 8.14
C LYS A 65 0.10 1.83 8.41
N GLU A 66 0.41 2.31 9.60
CA GLU A 66 1.77 2.68 10.01
C GLU A 66 2.73 1.48 9.99
N GLU A 67 2.29 0.31 10.47
CA GLU A 67 3.04 -0.94 10.42
C GLU A 67 3.29 -1.39 8.97
N HIS A 68 2.28 -1.31 8.11
CA HIS A 68 2.44 -1.63 6.68
C HIS A 68 3.40 -0.67 5.98
N GLU A 69 3.30 0.64 6.26
CA GLU A 69 4.23 1.63 5.73
C GLU A 69 5.66 1.41 6.24
N ALA A 70 5.83 1.13 7.52
CA ALA A 70 7.13 0.84 8.13
C ALA A 70 7.75 -0.42 7.50
N ALA A 71 6.98 -1.50 7.38
CA ALA A 71 7.42 -2.72 6.72
C ALA A 71 7.81 -2.48 5.25
N ARG A 72 7.06 -1.65 4.53
CA ARG A 72 7.39 -1.25 3.16
C ARG A 72 8.71 -0.47 3.10
N ARG A 73 8.90 0.52 3.97
CA ARG A 73 10.15 1.30 4.06
C ARG A 73 11.35 0.41 4.39
N LEU A 74 11.18 -0.54 5.30
CA LEU A 74 12.22 -1.51 5.66
C LEU A 74 12.64 -2.35 4.45
N ARG A 75 11.68 -2.91 3.69
CA ARG A 75 11.99 -3.66 2.46
C ARG A 75 12.75 -2.83 1.43
N ILE A 76 12.35 -1.57 1.24
CA ILE A 76 13.05 -0.65 0.32
C ILE A 76 14.49 -0.41 0.79
N SER A 77 14.69 -0.15 2.08
CA SER A 77 16.02 0.07 2.64
C SER A 77 16.93 -1.14 2.44
N GLN A 78 16.45 -2.33 2.79
CA GLN A 78 17.20 -3.59 2.63
C GLN A 78 17.58 -3.82 1.17
N ARG A 79 16.68 -3.56 0.22
CA ARG A 79 17.01 -3.66 -1.22
C ARG A 79 18.03 -2.63 -1.67
N SER A 80 17.93 -1.40 -1.18
CA SER A 80 18.91 -0.36 -1.51
C SER A 80 20.33 -0.77 -1.07
N GLU A 81 20.43 -1.42 0.09
CA GLU A 81 21.68 -1.95 0.62
C GLU A 81 22.20 -3.12 -0.21
N GLN A 82 21.33 -4.06 -0.60
CA GLN A 82 21.67 -5.14 -1.55
C GLN A 82 22.22 -4.60 -2.87
N CYS A 83 21.56 -3.60 -3.46
CA CYS A 83 22.02 -2.94 -4.68
C CYS A 83 23.39 -2.28 -4.49
N ARG A 84 23.65 -1.64 -3.35
CA ARG A 84 24.97 -1.06 -3.02
C ARG A 84 26.05 -2.13 -2.92
N HIS A 85 25.75 -3.26 -2.27
CA HIS A 85 26.69 -4.37 -2.18
C HIS A 85 27.02 -4.97 -3.56
N MET A 86 26.01 -5.13 -4.42
CA MET A 86 26.22 -5.58 -5.80
C MET A 86 27.04 -4.57 -6.60
N ALA A 87 26.74 -3.28 -6.49
CA ALA A 87 27.50 -2.21 -7.15
C ALA A 87 28.98 -2.25 -6.75
N SER A 88 29.28 -2.43 -5.46
CA SER A 88 30.66 -2.57 -4.98
C SER A 88 31.37 -3.81 -5.55
N LYS A 89 30.68 -4.95 -5.69
CA LYS A 89 31.25 -6.15 -6.34
C LYS A 89 31.52 -5.89 -7.83
N MET A 90 30.59 -5.23 -8.52
CA MET A 90 30.73 -4.89 -9.94
C MET A 90 31.87 -3.90 -10.17
N GLU A 91 31.99 -2.87 -9.32
CA GLU A 91 33.08 -1.91 -9.35
C GLU A 91 34.45 -2.59 -9.21
N LYS A 92 34.58 -3.56 -8.29
CA LYS A 92 35.80 -4.36 -8.17
C LYS A 92 36.10 -5.14 -9.45
N LEU A 93 35.09 -5.76 -10.08
CA LEU A 93 35.27 -6.48 -11.34
C LEU A 93 35.69 -5.56 -12.48
N LEU A 94 35.08 -4.37 -12.59
CA LEU A 94 35.44 -3.35 -13.58
C LEU A 94 36.86 -2.82 -13.35
N ALA A 95 37.25 -2.61 -12.10
CA ALA A 95 38.60 -2.20 -11.74
C ALA A 95 39.65 -3.26 -12.13
N GLN A 96 39.32 -4.55 -11.99
CA GLN A 96 40.19 -5.64 -12.48
C GLN A 96 40.28 -5.67 -14.01
N ASP A 97 39.18 -5.42 -14.72
CA ASP A 97 39.19 -5.39 -16.17
C ASP A 97 40.00 -4.18 -16.70
N ALA A 98 39.82 -3.01 -16.10
CA ALA A 98 40.63 -1.82 -16.39
C ALA A 98 42.13 -2.07 -16.18
N LYS A 99 42.49 -2.77 -15.08
CA LYS A 99 43.88 -3.18 -14.83
C LYS A 99 44.38 -4.14 -15.90
N ARG A 100 43.57 -5.11 -16.32
CA ARG A 100 43.91 -6.07 -17.38
C ARG A 100 44.14 -5.39 -18.73
N GLN A 101 43.38 -4.33 -19.02
CA GLN A 101 43.51 -3.52 -20.23
C GLN A 101 44.70 -2.54 -20.18
N GLY A 102 45.38 -2.39 -19.04
CA GLY A 102 46.52 -1.49 -18.89
C GLY A 102 46.13 -0.01 -18.80
N ILE A 103 44.93 0.30 -18.31
CA ILE A 103 44.46 1.69 -18.14
C ILE A 103 45.28 2.38 -17.05
N ALA A 104 45.71 3.63 -17.30
CA ALA A 104 46.46 4.44 -16.36
C ALA A 104 45.68 4.67 -15.04
N GLY A 105 46.39 4.72 -13.91
CA GLY A 105 45.78 4.88 -12.57
C GLY A 105 45.31 3.57 -11.91
N THR A 106 45.51 2.41 -12.54
CA THR A 106 45.14 1.08 -11.99
C THR A 106 46.29 0.35 -11.28
N GLU A 107 47.42 1.03 -11.09
CA GLU A 107 48.66 0.48 -10.53
C GLU A 107 48.45 -0.11 -9.13
N ASN A 108 47.71 0.61 -8.28
CA ASN A 108 47.45 0.23 -6.88
C ASN A 108 46.42 -0.89 -6.70
N ILE A 109 45.68 -1.28 -7.75
CA ILE A 109 44.66 -2.31 -7.65
C ILE A 109 45.33 -3.68 -7.53
N ARG A 110 45.13 -4.41 -6.43
CA ARG A 110 45.66 -5.77 -6.29
C ARG A 110 45.07 -6.68 -7.38
N PRO A 111 45.87 -7.43 -8.15
CA PRO A 111 45.35 -8.36 -9.14
C PRO A 111 44.54 -9.48 -8.47
N MET A 112 43.38 -9.77 -9.05
CA MET A 112 42.48 -10.85 -8.63
C MET A 112 42.78 -12.11 -9.42
N THR A 113 42.70 -13.27 -8.76
CA THR A 113 42.84 -14.56 -9.46
C THR A 113 41.60 -14.87 -10.29
N ARG A 114 41.75 -15.68 -11.34
CA ARG A 114 40.61 -16.11 -12.18
C ARG A 114 39.51 -16.81 -11.38
N LYS A 115 39.89 -17.58 -10.35
CA LYS A 115 38.93 -18.28 -9.47
C LYS A 115 38.12 -17.29 -8.63
N GLU A 116 38.78 -16.29 -8.05
CA GLU A 116 38.10 -15.24 -7.28
C GLU A 116 37.16 -14.40 -8.16
N ALA A 117 37.60 -14.03 -9.37
CA ALA A 117 36.77 -13.30 -10.32
C ALA A 117 35.54 -14.12 -10.73
N GLY A 118 35.72 -15.41 -11.03
CA GLY A 118 34.62 -16.31 -11.34
C GLY A 118 33.61 -16.43 -10.19
N ALA A 119 34.09 -16.60 -8.96
CA ALA A 119 33.24 -16.65 -7.77
C ALA A 119 32.48 -15.33 -7.55
N MET A 120 33.12 -14.19 -7.78
CA MET A 120 32.50 -12.88 -7.65
C MET A 120 31.42 -12.64 -8.72
N ILE A 121 31.68 -13.01 -9.98
CA ILE A 121 30.70 -12.95 -11.07
C ILE A 121 29.48 -13.83 -10.76
N GLN A 122 29.70 -15.06 -10.31
CA GLN A 122 28.62 -15.96 -9.91
C GLN A 122 27.82 -15.41 -8.73
N SER A 123 28.49 -14.80 -7.75
CA SER A 123 27.81 -14.14 -6.63
C SER A 123 26.95 -12.98 -7.12
N VAL A 124 27.46 -12.10 -7.98
CA VAL A 124 26.70 -10.98 -8.54
C VAL A 124 25.49 -11.49 -9.32
N HIS A 125 25.66 -12.54 -10.13
CA HIS A 125 24.56 -13.16 -10.88
C HIS A 125 23.46 -13.69 -9.95
N ARG A 126 23.83 -14.40 -8.88
CA ARG A 126 22.87 -14.88 -7.87
C ARG A 126 22.15 -13.72 -7.20
N ASP A 127 22.87 -12.66 -6.84
CA ASP A 127 22.28 -11.48 -6.19
C ASP A 127 21.26 -10.80 -7.14
N PHE A 128 21.56 -10.72 -8.45
CA PHE A 128 20.60 -10.23 -9.46
C PHE A 128 19.34 -11.08 -9.54
N GLN A 129 19.48 -12.41 -9.55
CA GLN A 129 18.32 -13.31 -9.59
C GLN A 129 17.44 -13.15 -8.34
N GLN A 130 18.06 -13.06 -7.15
CA GLN A 130 17.36 -12.86 -5.90
C GLN A 130 16.64 -11.52 -5.86
N LEU A 131 17.29 -10.44 -6.31
CA LEU A 131 16.69 -9.12 -6.39
C LEU A 131 15.51 -9.10 -7.38
N GLY A 132 15.67 -9.74 -8.54
CA GLY A 132 14.61 -9.86 -9.55
C GLY A 132 13.39 -10.60 -9.02
N ALA A 133 13.58 -11.74 -8.36
CA ALA A 133 12.49 -12.50 -7.75
C ALA A 133 11.78 -11.69 -6.64
N ALA A 134 12.55 -10.99 -5.80
CA ALA A 134 11.99 -10.13 -4.75
C ALA A 134 11.17 -8.97 -5.33
N LEU A 135 11.61 -8.37 -6.44
CA LEU A 135 10.88 -7.30 -7.12
C LEU A 135 9.59 -7.81 -7.78
N SER A 136 9.61 -9.00 -8.40
CA SER A 136 8.42 -9.63 -8.98
C SER A 136 7.33 -9.84 -7.92
N ASN A 137 7.71 -10.35 -6.74
CA ASN A 137 6.79 -10.56 -5.63
C ASN A 137 6.13 -9.27 -5.13
N ASP A 138 6.83 -8.13 -5.19
CA ASP A 138 6.29 -6.83 -4.78
C ASP A 138 5.41 -6.18 -5.86
N MET A 139 5.68 -6.47 -7.13
CA MET A 139 4.96 -5.91 -8.28
C MET A 139 3.68 -6.70 -8.62
N GLY A 140 3.48 -7.87 -8.01
CA GLY A 140 2.27 -8.68 -8.23
C GLY A 140 2.15 -9.21 -9.66
N THR A 141 3.28 -9.50 -10.30
CA THR A 141 3.37 -10.23 -11.58
C THR A 141 3.75 -11.69 -11.33
#